data_AF-A0A2V9FSV6-F1
#
_entry.id   AF-A0A2V9FSV6-F1
#
_cell.length_a   1.000
_cell.length_b   1.000
_cell.length_c   1.000
_cell.angle_alpha   90.00
_cell.angle_beta   90.00
_cell.angle_gamma   90.00
#
_symmetry.space_group_name_H-M   'P 1'
#
loop_
_entity.id
_entity.type
_entity.pdbx_description
1 polymer ?
#
loop_
_entity_poly.entity_id
_entity_poly.type
_entity_poly.pdbx_seq_one_letter_code
_entity_poly.pdbx_strand_id
1 'polypeptide(L)'
;MKNACRVFLPTLACLTLIAPVWGLPPVATHGAVLADLSNNQTASQEQSVSGKITSVEKNSFTLTVGQSKTSSDIHNLQEDPASPKTMTFLIDKNTAIEGSLKVDANADVTYREEKGANVAISVRVAP
;
A
#
# COMPACT_ATOMS: atom_id res chain seq x y z
N MET A 1 61.41 -2.55 -47.77
CA MET A 1 61.58 -1.11 -47.48
C MET A 1 61.86 -0.95 -45.99
N LYS A 2 62.62 0.07 -45.65
CA LYS A 2 63.47 0.24 -44.47
C LYS A 2 62.81 1.22 -43.47
N ASN A 3 63.02 0.99 -42.17
CA ASN A 3 62.88 1.90 -40.99
C ASN A 3 61.48 2.53 -40.73
N ALA A 4 60.98 2.71 -39.50
CA ALA A 4 61.66 3.04 -38.26
C ALA A 4 60.85 2.58 -37.03
N CYS A 5 61.59 2.35 -35.96
CA CYS A 5 61.11 2.02 -34.63
C CYS A 5 61.37 3.24 -33.73
N ARG A 6 60.61 3.35 -32.62
CA ARG A 6 60.93 4.10 -31.36
C ARG A 6 60.68 5.62 -31.38
N VAL A 7 60.27 6.31 -30.31
CA VAL A 7 60.02 6.04 -28.87
C VAL A 7 59.44 7.35 -28.27
N PHE A 8 58.42 7.25 -27.40
CA PHE A 8 58.11 8.08 -26.20
C PHE A 8 58.09 9.63 -26.28
N LEU A 9 57.24 10.40 -25.60
CA LEU A 9 57.03 10.56 -24.14
C LEU A 9 56.05 11.76 -23.95
N PRO A 10 55.71 12.17 -22.71
CA PRO A 10 54.40 12.09 -22.06
C PRO A 10 53.53 13.36 -22.17
N THR A 11 52.21 13.24 -21.96
CA THR A 11 51.41 14.36 -21.46
C THR A 11 50.38 13.85 -20.46
N LEU A 12 50.81 13.91 -19.20
CA LEU A 12 49.98 13.93 -18.01
C LEU A 12 48.96 15.07 -18.15
N ALA A 13 47.66 14.75 -18.26
CA ALA A 13 46.60 15.76 -18.27
C ALA A 13 45.49 15.37 -17.29
N CYS A 14 45.63 15.94 -16.09
CA CYS A 14 44.64 16.32 -15.10
C CYS A 14 43.34 15.51 -14.98
N LEU A 15 43.29 14.78 -13.86
CA LEU A 15 42.08 14.45 -13.11
C LEU A 15 41.29 15.75 -12.82
N THR A 16 40.08 15.90 -13.36
CA THR A 16 39.10 16.86 -12.84
C THR A 16 37.81 16.13 -12.47
N LEU A 17 37.66 15.96 -11.16
CA LEU A 17 36.50 15.40 -10.50
C LEU A 17 35.41 16.48 -10.46
N ILE A 18 34.39 16.36 -11.30
CA ILE A 18 33.22 17.25 -11.25
C ILE A 18 32.21 16.60 -10.32
N ALA A 19 32.20 17.03 -9.06
CA ALA A 19 31.10 16.75 -8.13
C ALA A 19 30.00 17.79 -8.36
N PRO A 20 28.77 17.40 -8.72
CA PRO A 20 27.65 18.32 -8.60
C PRO A 20 27.35 18.54 -7.11
N VAL A 21 27.53 19.78 -6.66
CA VAL A 21 26.96 20.27 -5.40
C VAL A 21 25.44 20.23 -5.58
N TRP A 22 24.80 19.27 -4.91
CA TRP A 22 23.36 19.34 -4.68
C TRP A 22 23.12 20.17 -3.44
N GLY A 23 22.35 21.24 -3.63
CA GLY A 23 22.04 22.22 -2.61
C GLY A 23 21.30 21.57 -1.43
N LEU A 24 21.78 21.89 -0.23
CA LEU A 24 21.07 21.66 1.01
C LEU A 24 19.85 22.60 1.07
N PRO A 25 18.61 22.10 1.22
CA PRO A 25 17.55 22.91 1.81
C PRO A 25 17.82 23.04 3.32
N PRO A 26 17.62 24.23 3.93
CA PRO A 26 17.59 24.34 5.37
C PRO A 26 16.20 23.89 5.83
N VAL A 27 16.08 22.65 6.31
CA VAL A 27 14.88 22.21 7.03
C VAL A 27 15.27 21.79 8.44
N ALA A 28 14.94 22.72 9.33
CA ALA A 28 14.72 22.62 10.75
C ALA A 28 14.92 21.24 11.40
N THR A 29 15.85 21.23 12.35
CA THR A 29 15.93 20.33 13.49
C THR A 29 14.58 20.20 14.20
N HIS A 30 13.85 19.12 13.94
CA HIS A 30 12.85 18.59 14.87
C HIS A 30 12.96 17.07 14.90
N GLY A 31 13.48 16.56 16.02
CA GLY A 31 13.05 15.32 16.65
C GLY A 31 13.04 14.04 15.80
N ALA A 32 14.11 13.28 15.94
CA ALA A 32 14.14 11.83 16.13
C ALA A 32 12.83 11.02 16.03
N VAL A 33 12.99 9.85 15.38
CA VAL A 33 12.26 8.58 15.52
C VAL A 33 10.92 8.47 14.76
N LEU A 34 10.92 7.70 13.67
CA LEU A 34 10.25 6.38 13.55
C LEU A 34 10.13 5.92 12.07
N ALA A 35 10.59 4.69 11.82
CA ALA A 35 10.18 3.74 10.77
C ALA A 35 10.11 4.25 9.32
N ASP A 36 11.06 3.93 8.44
CA ASP A 36 11.13 2.63 7.75
C ASP A 36 9.77 1.97 7.54
N LEU A 37 9.06 2.40 6.48
CA LEU A 37 8.16 1.53 5.72
C LEU A 37 8.43 1.78 4.24
N SER A 38 9.56 1.24 3.78
CA SER A 38 9.66 0.77 2.41
C SER A 38 8.51 -0.22 2.16
N ASN A 39 7.59 0.10 1.26
CA ASN A 39 6.85 -0.95 0.57
C ASN A 39 6.56 -0.54 -0.87
N ASN A 40 7.64 -0.39 -1.64
CA ASN A 40 7.58 -0.56 -3.08
C ASN A 40 7.58 -2.07 -3.37
N GLN A 41 6.48 -2.75 -3.06
CA GLN A 41 6.22 -4.10 -3.52
C GLN A 41 5.14 -4.02 -4.59
N THR A 42 5.35 -4.78 -5.66
CA THR A 42 4.37 -5.10 -6.68
C THR A 42 3.17 -5.79 -6.00
N ALA A 43 2.28 -5.00 -5.41
CA ALA A 43 1.21 -5.45 -4.53
C ALA A 43 -0.12 -5.37 -5.29
N SER A 44 -0.94 -6.42 -5.20
CA SER A 44 -2.37 -6.29 -5.46
C SER A 44 -2.86 -5.04 -4.74
N GLN A 45 -3.55 -4.16 -5.45
CA GLN A 45 -3.97 -2.86 -4.95
C GLN A 45 -4.75 -3.04 -3.64
N GLU A 46 -4.12 -2.67 -2.53
CA GLU A 46 -4.75 -2.75 -1.22
C GLU A 46 -5.83 -1.66 -1.13
N GLN A 47 -7.01 -2.04 -0.69
CA GLN A 47 -8.17 -1.18 -0.55
C GLN A 47 -8.56 -1.12 0.92
N SER A 48 -9.16 -0.02 1.34
CA SER A 48 -9.64 0.13 2.72
C SER A 48 -11.09 0.56 2.72
N VAL A 49 -11.89 -0.08 3.57
CA VAL A 49 -13.29 0.28 3.82
C VAL A 49 -13.57 0.24 5.30
N SER A 50 -14.53 1.05 5.73
CA SER A 50 -15.01 1.03 7.10
C SER A 50 -16.51 0.83 7.11
N GLY A 51 -16.99 0.12 8.12
CA GLY A 51 -18.40 -0.22 8.19
C GLY A 51 -18.77 -0.98 9.44
N LYS A 52 -20.06 -1.24 9.56
CA LYS A 52 -20.64 -1.98 10.68
C LYS A 52 -20.69 -3.45 10.33
N ILE A 53 -20.13 -4.31 11.18
CA ILE A 53 -20.15 -5.76 11.01
C ILE A 53 -21.59 -6.26 11.19
N THR A 54 -22.11 -6.99 10.21
CA THR A 54 -23.46 -7.57 10.24
C THR A 54 -23.46 -9.07 10.41
N SER A 55 -22.38 -9.75 10.02
CA SER A 55 -22.19 -11.18 10.19
C SER A 55 -20.74 -11.51 10.46
N VAL A 56 -20.50 -12.49 11.33
CA VAL A 56 -19.17 -13.04 11.61
C VAL A 56 -19.27 -14.56 11.50
N GLU A 57 -18.50 -15.13 10.59
CA GLU A 57 -18.34 -16.56 10.40
C GLU A 57 -16.92 -16.98 10.79
N LYS A 58 -16.63 -18.28 10.68
CA LYS A 58 -15.33 -18.83 11.09
C LYS A 58 -14.15 -18.27 10.29
N ASN A 59 -14.35 -18.08 8.98
CA ASN A 59 -13.29 -17.69 8.03
C ASN A 59 -13.70 -16.44 7.20
N SER A 60 -14.74 -15.73 7.61
CA SER A 60 -15.33 -14.65 6.83
C SER A 60 -16.14 -13.73 7.72
N PHE A 61 -16.32 -12.49 7.29
CA PHE A 61 -17.18 -11.53 7.98
C PHE A 61 -17.75 -10.54 6.97
N THR A 62 -18.91 -9.99 7.28
CA THR A 62 -19.64 -9.08 6.39
C THR A 62 -19.80 -7.73 7.07
N LEU A 63 -19.55 -6.65 6.33
CA LEU A 63 -19.77 -5.28 6.75
C LEU A 63 -20.86 -4.65 5.90
N THR A 64 -21.65 -3.82 6.54
CA THR A 64 -22.39 -2.77 5.87
C THR A 64 -21.49 -1.55 5.74
N VAL A 65 -21.15 -1.20 4.51
CA VAL A 65 -20.48 0.06 4.19
C VAL A 65 -21.56 1.13 4.01
N GLY A 66 -21.51 2.17 4.85
CA GLY A 66 -22.32 3.37 4.61
C GLY A 66 -21.97 3.94 3.23
N GLN A 67 -22.91 4.62 2.57
CA GLN A 67 -22.69 5.26 1.26
C GLN A 67 -21.67 6.41 1.37
N SER A 68 -20.40 6.10 1.61
CA SER A 68 -19.30 7.05 1.68
C SER A 68 -18.22 6.61 0.70
N LYS A 69 -18.40 7.05 -0.55
CA LYS A 69 -17.34 7.31 -1.54
C LYS A 69 -16.25 6.24 -1.70
N THR A 70 -16.63 5.01 -2.05
CA THR A 70 -15.72 4.13 -2.81
C THR A 70 -16.31 3.94 -4.20
N SER A 71 -16.05 4.92 -5.07
CA SER A 71 -16.24 4.78 -6.51
C SER A 71 -15.24 3.75 -7.03
N SER A 72 -15.71 2.58 -7.44
CA SER A 72 -15.14 1.68 -8.47
C SER A 72 -15.79 0.31 -8.37
N ASP A 73 -17.10 0.22 -8.56
CA ASP A 73 -17.74 -1.00 -9.09
C ASP A 73 -19.15 -0.64 -9.55
N ILE A 74 -19.23 -0.02 -10.73
CA ILE A 74 -20.44 -0.01 -11.52
C ILE A 74 -20.41 -1.32 -12.28
N HIS A 75 -20.93 -2.39 -11.68
CA HIS A 75 -21.30 -3.56 -12.45
C HIS A 75 -22.60 -4.12 -11.92
N ASN A 76 -23.66 -3.85 -12.69
CA ASN A 76 -24.90 -4.61 -12.75
C ASN A 76 -25.55 -4.94 -11.39
N LEU A 77 -26.51 -4.13 -10.98
CA LEU A 77 -27.90 -4.53 -10.76
C LEU A 77 -28.67 -3.32 -10.21
N GLN A 78 -29.96 -3.33 -10.51
CA GLN A 78 -31.00 -2.50 -9.93
C GLN A 78 -31.00 -2.63 -8.40
N GLU A 79 -30.04 -2.03 -7.69
CA GLU A 79 -30.07 -1.94 -6.24
C GLU A 79 -30.75 -0.63 -5.86
N ASP A 80 -31.88 -0.77 -5.17
CA ASP A 80 -32.63 0.31 -4.55
C ASP A 80 -31.65 1.23 -3.79
N PRO A 81 -31.64 2.56 -4.06
CA PRO A 81 -30.76 3.51 -3.36
C PRO A 81 -30.96 3.53 -1.83
N ALA A 82 -32.01 2.88 -1.31
CA ALA A 82 -32.27 2.68 0.10
C ALA A 82 -31.60 1.44 0.72
N SER A 83 -31.01 0.54 -0.07
CA SER A 83 -30.38 -0.68 0.44
C SER A 83 -28.92 -0.43 0.86
N PRO A 84 -28.54 -0.74 2.11
CA PRO A 84 -27.16 -0.60 2.54
C PRO A 84 -26.27 -1.58 1.75
N LYS A 85 -25.21 -1.06 1.10
CA LYS A 85 -24.23 -1.89 0.40
C LYS A 85 -23.50 -2.75 1.43
N THR A 86 -23.57 -4.07 1.24
CA THR A 86 -22.86 -5.04 2.10
C THR A 86 -21.65 -5.58 1.36
N MET A 87 -20.59 -5.87 2.11
CA MET A 87 -19.33 -6.41 1.58
C MET A 87 -18.84 -7.54 2.48
N THR A 88 -18.51 -8.68 1.88
CA THR A 88 -17.99 -9.85 2.60
C THR A 88 -16.50 -9.99 2.36
N PHE A 89 -15.77 -10.23 3.44
CA PHE A 89 -14.33 -10.40 3.48
C PHE A 89 -13.97 -11.80 3.96
N LEU A 90 -13.02 -12.43 3.28
CA LEU A 90 -12.42 -13.68 3.70
C LEU A 90 -11.26 -13.40 4.65
N ILE A 91 -11.15 -14.22 5.69
CA ILE A 91 -10.05 -14.21 6.66
C ILE A 91 -9.10 -15.34 6.27
N ASP A 92 -7.85 -14.98 6.02
CA ASP A 92 -6.77 -15.91 5.76
C ASP A 92 -5.76 -15.95 6.92
N LYS A 93 -4.71 -16.76 6.77
CA LYS A 93 -3.64 -16.86 7.77
C LYS A 93 -2.79 -15.59 7.92
N ASN A 94 -2.86 -14.66 6.97
CA ASN A 94 -2.10 -13.42 6.95
C ASN A 94 -2.93 -12.23 7.44
N THR A 95 -4.21 -12.44 7.75
CA THR A 95 -5.12 -11.41 8.22
C THR A 95 -4.77 -11.03 9.65
N ALA A 96 -4.41 -9.76 9.87
CA ALA A 96 -4.22 -9.20 11.19
C ALA A 96 -5.57 -8.69 11.75
N ILE A 97 -5.99 -9.17 12.91
CA ILE A 97 -7.23 -8.74 13.56
C ILE A 97 -6.88 -8.03 14.87
N GLU A 98 -7.19 -6.75 14.96
CA GLU A 98 -7.08 -5.93 16.15
C GLU A 98 -8.48 -5.72 16.74
N GLY A 99 -8.69 -6.24 17.95
CA GLY A 99 -9.99 -6.22 18.62
C GLY A 99 -10.79 -7.51 18.40
N SER A 100 -12.09 -7.48 18.71
CA SER A 100 -12.98 -8.64 18.61
C SER A 100 -14.00 -8.43 17.52
N LEU A 101 -14.00 -9.29 16.48
CA LEU A 101 -15.06 -9.31 15.48
C LEU A 101 -16.39 -9.67 16.15
N LYS A 102 -17.29 -8.70 16.24
CA LYS A 102 -18.63 -8.86 16.80
C LYS A 102 -19.63 -8.22 15.87
N VAL A 103 -20.79 -8.84 15.73
CA VAL A 103 -21.94 -8.23 15.07
C VAL A 103 -22.25 -6.89 15.76
N ASP A 104 -22.64 -5.91 14.96
CA ASP A 104 -22.90 -4.51 15.33
C ASP A 104 -21.69 -3.65 15.67
N ALA A 105 -20.48 -4.20 15.72
CA ALA A 105 -19.26 -3.40 15.91
C ALA A 105 -18.86 -2.66 14.63
N ASN A 106 -18.29 -1.48 14.75
CA ASN A 106 -17.66 -0.79 13.62
C ASN A 106 -16.23 -1.30 13.44
N ALA A 107 -15.83 -1.54 12.21
CA ALA A 107 -14.48 -1.96 11.88
C ALA A 107 -13.95 -1.26 10.63
N ASP A 108 -12.65 -0.97 10.66
CA ASP A 108 -11.85 -0.56 9.52
C ASP A 108 -11.13 -1.78 8.96
N VAL A 109 -11.34 -2.07 7.68
CA VAL A 109 -10.79 -3.25 7.00
C VAL A 109 -9.93 -2.79 5.85
N THR A 110 -8.66 -3.16 5.89
CA THR A 110 -7.79 -3.15 4.71
C THR A 110 -7.83 -4.53 4.08
N TYR A 111 -8.06 -4.61 2.77
CA TYR A 111 -8.21 -5.86 2.04
C TYR A 111 -7.51 -5.79 0.68
N ARG A 112 -7.32 -6.95 0.08
CA ARG A 112 -6.93 -7.11 -1.32
C ARG A 112 -8.01 -7.89 -2.05
N GLU A 113 -8.16 -7.63 -3.33
CA GLU A 113 -8.93 -8.51 -4.19
C GLU A 113 -8.03 -9.63 -4.69
N GLU A 114 -8.44 -10.87 -4.45
CA GLU A 114 -7.73 -12.07 -4.90
C GLU A 114 -8.74 -12.99 -5.59
N LYS A 115 -8.60 -13.16 -6.90
CA LYS A 115 -9.49 -14.01 -7.73
C LYS A 115 -10.97 -13.62 -7.63
N GLY A 116 -11.28 -12.33 -7.51
CA GLY A 116 -12.66 -11.82 -7.38
C GLY A 116 -13.25 -11.96 -5.97
N ALA A 117 -12.45 -12.35 -4.97
CA ALA A 117 -12.85 -12.35 -3.57
C ALA A 117 -12.09 -11.26 -2.80
N ASN A 118 -12.77 -10.59 -1.87
CA ASN A 118 -12.14 -9.64 -0.97
C ASN A 118 -11.48 -10.41 0.18
N VAL A 119 -10.15 -10.42 0.23
CA VAL A 119 -9.38 -11.06 1.29
C VAL A 119 -8.85 -10.01 2.24
N ALA A 120 -9.23 -10.09 3.52
CA ALA A 120 -8.77 -9.15 4.52
C ALA A 120 -7.25 -9.24 4.71
N ILE A 121 -6.63 -8.09 4.91
CA ILE A 121 -5.23 -7.93 5.27
C ILE A 121 -5.13 -7.47 6.72
N SER A 122 -5.89 -6.42 7.08
CA SER A 122 -6.01 -5.97 8.46
C SER A 122 -7.44 -5.59 8.80
N VAL A 123 -7.87 -5.90 10.02
CA VAL A 123 -9.17 -5.55 10.55
C VAL A 123 -8.98 -4.89 11.90
N ARG A 124 -9.40 -3.64 12.03
CA ARG A 124 -9.37 -2.87 13.27
C ARG A 124 -10.79 -2.63 13.73
N VAL A 125 -11.19 -3.25 14.83
CA VAL A 125 -12.51 -3.05 15.42
C VAL A 125 -12.45 -1.84 16.34
N ALA A 126 -13.34 -0.87 16.12
CA ALA A 126 -13.48 0.29 16.99
C ALA A 126 -13.89 -0.17 18.41
N PRO A 127 -13.35 0.46 19.47
CA PRO A 127 -13.63 0.09 20.86
C PRO A 127 -15.08 0.28 21.28
#